data_AF-A0AAV5JNN4-F1
#
_entry.id   AF-A0AAV5JNN4-F1
#
_cell.length_a   1.000
_cell.length_b   1.000
_cell.length_c   1.000
_cell.angle_alpha   90.00
_cell.angle_beta   90.00
_cell.angle_gamma   90.00
#
_symmetry.space_group_name_H-M   'P 1'
#
loop_
_entity.id
_entity.type
_entity.pdbx_description
1 polymer ?
#
loop_
_entity_poly.entity_id
_entity_poly.type
_entity_poly.pdbx_seq_one_letter_code
_entity_poly.pdbx_strand_id
1 'polypeptide(L)'
;MEMEIQSLLEKLLDTNDAMSRCAASAAQTTSVTQKLARHRDILHEFTQEFRRIKGNINSMREHAELLSFVRDDINEYKASRSMSPKKQLLRERAAIHGSIAHVRLMLFIYLLCIMLHAFWKTISTFLFSIYLILGEGVELDALQ
;
A
#
# COMPACT_ATOMS: atom_id res chain seq x y z
N MET A 1 2.56 18.32 -9.35
CA MET A 1 3.30 19.59 -9.18
C MET A 1 4.50 19.68 -10.11
N GLU A 2 5.49 18.77 -10.06
CA GLU A 2 6.66 18.85 -10.97
C GLU A 2 6.28 18.80 -12.46
N MET A 3 5.49 17.81 -12.88
CA MET A 3 5.00 17.69 -14.27
C MET A 3 4.14 18.88 -14.71
N GLU A 4 3.44 19.50 -13.77
CA GLU A 4 2.57 20.65 -14.03
C GLU A 4 3.40 21.91 -14.29
N ILE A 5 4.43 22.16 -13.49
CA ILE A 5 5.38 23.27 -13.71
C ILE A 5 6.11 23.07 -15.04
N GLN A 6 6.54 21.84 -15.34
CA GLN A 6 7.18 21.52 -16.61
C GLN A 6 6.25 21.80 -17.79
N SER A 7 4.98 21.40 -17.72
CA SER A 7 3.98 21.71 -18.74
C SER A 7 3.73 23.21 -18.89
N LEU A 8 3.71 23.96 -17.80
CA LEU A 8 3.54 25.42 -17.83
C LEU A 8 4.74 26.12 -18.49
N LEU A 9 5.97 25.66 -18.24
CA LEU A 9 7.16 26.16 -18.91
C LEU A 9 7.13 25.88 -20.42
N GLU A 10 6.68 24.69 -20.82
CA GLU A 10 6.45 24.32 -22.23
C GLU A 10 5.41 25.23 -22.90
N LYS A 11 4.27 25.46 -22.25
CA LYS A 11 3.25 26.39 -22.76
C LYS A 11 3.77 27.83 -22.87
N LEU A 12 4.62 28.25 -21.95
CA LEU A 12 5.24 29.57 -22.00
C LEU A 12 6.24 29.68 -23.16
N LEU A 13 7.00 28.61 -23.44
CA LEU A 13 7.84 28.51 -24.63
C LEU A 13 7.01 28.63 -25.91
N ASP A 14 5.94 27.83 -26.04
CA ASP A 14 5.06 27.84 -27.21
C ASP A 14 4.45 29.23 -27.45
N THR A 15 4.03 29.89 -26.37
CA THR A 15 3.49 31.26 -26.42
C THR A 15 4.56 32.25 -26.88
N ASN A 16 5.78 32.14 -26.37
CA ASN A 16 6.88 33.02 -26.74
C ASN A 16 7.28 32.86 -28.23
N ASP A 17 7.25 31.62 -28.71
CA ASP A 17 7.48 31.31 -30.13
C ASP A 17 6.34 31.83 -31.01
N ALA A 18 5.08 31.72 -30.57
CA ALA A 18 3.94 32.30 -31.26
C ALA A 18 4.02 33.83 -31.35
N MET A 19 4.40 34.51 -30.26
CA MET A 19 4.64 35.96 -30.26
C MET A 19 5.78 36.32 -31.21
N SER A 20 6.87 35.54 -31.22
CA SER A 20 8.01 35.74 -32.13
C SER A 20 7.60 35.63 -33.60
N ARG A 21 6.80 34.61 -33.97
CA ARG A 21 6.27 34.44 -35.33
C ARG A 21 5.34 35.58 -35.74
N CYS A 22 4.44 36.01 -34.84
CA CYS A 22 3.53 37.13 -35.11
C CYS A 22 4.28 38.45 -35.32
N ALA A 23 5.27 38.75 -34.47
CA ALA A 23 6.11 39.94 -34.60
C ALA A 23 6.99 39.93 -35.87
N ALA A 24 7.31 38.76 -36.43
CA ALA A 24 7.99 38.64 -37.72
C ALA A 24 7.06 38.97 -38.91
N SER A 25 5.75 38.71 -38.78
CA SER A 25 4.75 39.01 -39.81
C SER A 25 4.22 40.45 -39.79
N ALA A 26 4.42 41.18 -38.69
CA ALA A 26 4.03 42.57 -38.53
C ALA A 26 5.21 43.53 -38.76
N ALA A 27 4.94 44.84 -38.91
CA ALA A 27 5.99 45.86 -38.91
C ALA A 27 6.73 45.84 -37.57
N GLN A 28 7.95 45.31 -37.57
CA GLN A 28 8.71 45.04 -36.38
C GLN A 28 9.19 46.35 -35.75
N THR A 29 8.73 46.64 -34.54
CA THR A 29 9.16 47.83 -33.78
C THR A 29 10.18 47.45 -32.72
N THR A 30 11.10 48.38 -32.41
CA THR A 30 12.14 48.18 -31.38
C THR A 30 11.55 47.76 -30.02
N SER A 31 10.40 48.32 -29.65
CA SER A 31 9.73 47.99 -28.39
C SER A 31 9.19 46.56 -28.35
N VAL A 32 8.70 46.03 -29.48
CA VAL A 32 8.26 44.64 -29.60
C VAL A 32 9.46 43.69 -29.50
N THR A 33 10.56 44.00 -30.18
CA THR A 33 11.79 43.20 -30.13
C THR A 33 12.38 43.14 -28.71
N GLN A 34 12.43 44.28 -28.00
CA GLN A 34 12.90 44.34 -26.61
C GLN A 34 12.01 43.53 -25.66
N LYS A 35 10.68 43.62 -25.81
CA LYS A 35 9.75 42.81 -25.01
C LYS A 35 9.94 41.32 -25.27
N LEU A 36 10.06 40.88 -26.53
CA LEU A 36 10.31 39.48 -26.87
C LEU A 36 11.61 38.95 -26.29
N ALA A 37 12.69 39.74 -26.36
CA ALA A 37 13.95 39.40 -25.71
C ALA A 37 13.74 39.17 -24.21
N ARG A 38 13.03 40.09 -23.54
CA ARG A 38 12.74 39.95 -22.12
C ARG A 38 11.88 38.73 -21.79
N HIS A 39 10.90 38.39 -22.62
CA HIS A 39 10.09 37.17 -22.44
C HIS A 39 10.95 35.89 -22.54
N ARG A 40 11.95 35.86 -23.43
CA ARG A 40 12.92 34.76 -23.54
C ARG A 40 13.79 34.67 -22.29
N ASP A 41 14.27 35.80 -21.77
CA ASP A 41 15.08 35.83 -20.55
C ASP A 41 14.29 35.31 -19.34
N ILE A 42 13.05 35.78 -19.16
CA ILE A 42 12.17 35.33 -18.07
C ILE A 42 11.92 33.82 -18.14
N LEU A 43 11.63 33.28 -19.34
CA LEU A 43 11.44 31.84 -19.53
C LEU A 43 12.72 31.07 -19.18
N HIS A 44 13.88 31.59 -19.60
CA HIS A 44 15.17 30.98 -19.29
C HIS A 44 15.43 30.93 -17.78
N GLU A 45 15.24 32.06 -17.09
CA GLU A 45 15.38 32.19 -15.63
C GLU A 45 14.47 31.20 -14.89
N PHE A 46 13.18 31.14 -15.24
CA PHE A 46 12.26 30.19 -14.59
C PHE A 46 12.64 28.74 -14.84
N THR A 47 13.09 28.42 -16.05
CA THR A 47 13.52 27.04 -16.38
C THR A 47 14.78 26.66 -15.59
N GLN A 48 15.72 27.61 -15.44
CA GLN A 48 16.93 27.40 -14.65
C GLN A 48 16.61 27.22 -13.17
N GLU A 49 15.78 28.10 -12.60
CA GLU A 49 15.38 28.01 -11.20
C GLU A 49 14.61 26.72 -10.91
N PHE A 50 13.72 26.30 -11.81
CA PHE A 50 13.03 25.02 -11.69
C PHE A 50 14.00 23.84 -11.62
N ARG A 51 14.99 23.79 -12.52
CA ARG A 51 16.03 22.74 -12.49
C ARG A 51 16.85 22.78 -11.20
N ARG A 52 17.22 23.99 -10.75
CA ARG A 52 18.00 24.18 -9.50
C ARG A 52 17.24 23.65 -8.29
N ILE A 53 15.98 24.04 -8.15
CA ILE A 53 15.12 23.62 -7.03
C ILE A 53 14.87 22.11 -7.08
N LYS A 54 14.57 21.56 -8.26
CA LYS A 54 14.40 20.11 -8.45
C LYS A 54 15.66 19.34 -8.03
N GLY A 55 16.84 19.80 -8.44
CA GLY A 55 18.12 19.22 -8.04
C GLY A 55 18.34 19.27 -6.53
N ASN A 56 18.01 20.40 -5.88
CA ASN A 56 18.12 20.54 -4.44
C ASN A 56 17.19 19.58 -3.68
N ILE A 57 15.93 19.43 -4.13
CA ILE A 57 14.97 18.49 -3.54
C ILE A 57 15.50 17.05 -3.64
N ASN A 58 16.02 16.66 -4.81
CA ASN A 58 16.58 15.32 -5.00
C ASN A 58 17.77 15.07 -4.07
N SER A 59 18.72 16.01 -3.99
CA SER A 59 19.87 15.92 -3.08
C SER A 59 19.45 15.79 -1.61
N MET A 60 18.46 16.60 -1.17
CA MET A 60 17.92 16.50 0.18
C MET A 60 17.25 15.14 0.45
N ARG A 61 16.55 14.59 -0.55
CA ARG A 61 15.92 13.26 -0.46
C ARG A 61 16.95 12.15 -0.34
N GLU A 62 17.97 12.16 -1.19
CA GLU A 62 19.10 11.22 -1.13
C GLU A 62 19.79 11.28 0.24
N HIS A 63 20.06 12.49 0.74
CA HIS A 63 20.63 12.68 2.06
C HIS A 63 19.73 12.14 3.19
N ALA A 64 18.42 12.34 3.10
CA ALA A 64 17.46 11.79 4.07
C ALA A 64 17.41 10.26 4.03
N GLU A 65 17.44 9.66 2.83
CA GLU A 65 17.46 8.21 2.64
C GLU A 65 18.74 7.60 3.24
N LEU A 66 19.91 8.20 3.00
CA LEU A 66 21.18 7.78 3.61
C LEU A 66 21.13 7.86 5.14
N LEU A 67 20.60 8.95 5.71
CA LEU A 67 20.45 9.09 7.17
C LEU A 67 19.46 8.09 7.76
N SER A 68 18.41 7.72 7.02
CA SER A 68 17.47 6.67 7.45
C SER A 68 18.19 5.33 7.57
N PHE A 69 18.93 4.93 6.53
CA PHE A 69 19.70 3.68 6.54
C PHE A 69 20.69 3.63 7.70
N VAL A 70 21.47 4.70 7.90
CA VAL A 70 22.41 4.80 9.03
C VAL A 70 21.68 4.71 10.38
N ARG A 71 20.51 5.32 10.51
CA ARG A 71 19.72 5.25 11.75
C ARG A 71 19.21 3.83 12.00
N ASP A 72 18.79 3.13 10.95
CA ASP A 72 18.33 1.75 11.03
C ASP A 72 19.48 0.82 11.44
N ASP A 73 20.66 0.94 10.82
CA ASP A 73 21.87 0.22 11.21
C ASP A 73 22.26 0.48 12.68
N ILE A 74 22.22 1.74 13.12
CA ILE A 74 22.51 2.10 14.51
C ILE A 74 21.48 1.48 15.46
N ASN A 75 20.21 1.50 15.10
CA ASN A 75 19.13 0.94 15.90
C ASN A 75 19.26 -0.58 15.97
N GLU A 76 19.60 -1.25 14.87
CA GLU A 76 19.89 -2.68 14.82
C GLU A 76 21.11 -3.02 15.69
N TYR A 77 22.20 -2.26 15.57
CA TYR A 77 23.39 -2.43 16.41
C TYR A 77 23.13 -2.16 17.90
N LYS A 78 22.25 -1.21 18.23
CA LYS A 78 21.82 -0.97 19.62
C LYS A 78 20.86 -2.06 20.10
N ALA A 79 19.98 -2.57 19.25
CA ALA A 79 19.07 -3.66 19.58
C ALA A 79 19.86 -4.94 19.87
N SER A 80 20.87 -5.26 19.06
CA SER A 80 21.76 -6.39 19.31
C SER A 80 22.56 -6.24 20.63
N ARG A 81 22.91 -5.01 21.03
CA ARG A 81 23.57 -4.73 22.31
C ARG A 81 22.62 -4.69 23.52
N SER A 82 21.36 -4.29 23.32
CA SER A 82 20.33 -4.12 24.36
C SER A 82 19.50 -5.38 24.61
N MET A 83 19.51 -6.32 23.65
CA MET A 83 19.08 -7.69 23.88
C MET A 83 20.14 -8.40 24.70
N SER A 84 20.06 -8.27 26.03
CA SER A 84 20.75 -9.24 26.86
C SER A 84 20.20 -10.63 26.51
N PRO A 85 21.04 -11.68 26.52
CA PRO A 85 20.58 -13.06 26.30
C PRO A 85 19.33 -13.38 27.14
N LYS A 86 19.23 -12.82 28.34
CA LYS A 86 18.04 -12.92 29.20
C LYS A 86 16.77 -12.31 28.60
N LYS A 87 16.82 -11.14 27.95
CA LYS A 87 15.64 -10.53 27.30
C LYS A 87 15.23 -11.30 26.04
N GLN A 88 16.21 -11.82 25.30
CA GLN A 88 15.94 -12.72 24.17
C GLN A 88 15.24 -14.00 24.64
N LEU A 89 15.75 -14.65 25.69
CA LEU A 89 15.14 -15.84 26.29
C LEU A 89 13.73 -15.57 26.84
N LEU A 90 13.48 -14.39 27.44
CA LEU A 90 12.14 -14.02 27.91
C LEU A 90 11.16 -13.81 26.74
N ARG A 91 11.62 -13.25 25.62
CA ARG A 91 10.82 -13.10 24.39
C ARG A 91 10.54 -14.46 23.75
N GLU A 92 11.55 -15.32 23.65
CA GLU A 92 11.39 -16.70 23.16
C GLU A 92 10.41 -17.47 24.04
N ARG A 93 10.48 -17.32 25.37
CA ARG A 93 9.51 -17.92 26.30
C ARG A 93 8.09 -17.41 26.05
N ALA A 94 7.90 -16.11 25.82
CA ALA A 94 6.58 -15.54 25.52
C ALA A 94 6.03 -16.05 24.17
N ALA A 95 6.88 -16.16 23.14
CA ALA A 95 6.50 -16.71 21.84
C ALA A 95 6.11 -18.19 21.93
N ILE A 96 6.86 -19.00 22.68
CA ILE A 96 6.53 -20.41 22.94
C ILE A 96 5.19 -20.51 23.67
N HIS A 97 4.94 -19.68 24.69
CA HIS A 97 3.66 -19.68 25.40
C HIS A 97 2.48 -19.31 24.49
N GLY A 98 2.64 -18.32 23.60
CA GLY A 98 1.62 -17.95 22.62
C GLY A 98 1.34 -19.08 21.62
N SER A 99 2.38 -19.73 21.11
CA SER A 99 2.26 -20.87 20.20
C SER A 99 1.54 -22.05 20.86
N ILE A 100 1.87 -22.38 22.11
CA ILE A 100 1.19 -23.42 22.89
C ILE A 100 -0.30 -23.10 23.08
N ALA A 101 -0.65 -21.83 23.35
CA ALA A 101 -2.04 -21.41 23.48
C ALA A 101 -2.80 -21.56 22.16
N HIS A 102 -2.18 -21.19 21.04
CA HIS A 102 -2.78 -21.36 19.71
C HIS A 102 -3.01 -22.84 19.36
N VAL A 103 -2.02 -23.70 19.59
CA VAL A 103 -2.17 -25.16 19.39
C VAL A 103 -3.28 -25.73 20.27
N ARG A 104 -3.37 -25.30 21.54
CA ARG A 104 -4.45 -25.71 22.45
C ARG A 104 -5.83 -25.30 21.94
N LEU A 105 -5.96 -24.06 21.45
CA LEU A 105 -7.22 -23.57 20.85
C LEU A 105 -7.58 -24.39 19.60
N MET A 106 -6.61 -24.66 18.73
CA MET A 106 -6.82 -25.43 17.51
C MET A 106 -7.28 -26.85 17.81
N LEU A 107 -6.68 -27.52 18.81
CA LEU A 107 -7.13 -28.83 19.27
C LEU A 107 -8.54 -28.79 19.86
N PHE A 108 -8.88 -27.76 20.62
CA PHE A 108 -10.23 -27.60 21.17
C PHE A 108 -11.28 -27.44 20.06
N ILE A 109 -11.02 -26.59 19.07
CA ILE A 109 -11.90 -26.40 17.91
C ILE A 109 -12.04 -27.71 17.13
N TYR A 110 -10.92 -28.42 16.89
CA TYR A 110 -10.94 -29.68 16.17
C TYR A 110 -11.77 -30.75 16.89
N LEU A 111 -11.61 -30.89 18.21
CA LEU A 111 -12.43 -31.79 19.03
C LEU A 111 -13.92 -31.38 19.01
N LEU A 112 -14.21 -30.08 19.10
CA LEU A 112 -15.59 -29.58 19.01
C LEU A 112 -16.23 -29.94 17.66
N CYS A 113 -15.49 -29.79 16.55
CA CYS A 113 -15.95 -30.20 15.22
C CYS A 113 -16.21 -31.71 15.13
N ILE A 114 -15.33 -32.54 15.69
CA ILE A 114 -15.53 -34.00 15.73
C ILE A 114 -16.82 -34.33 16.51
N MET A 115 -17.01 -33.72 17.68
CA MET A 115 -18.19 -33.93 18.51
C MET A 115 -19.48 -33.50 17.80
N LEU A 116 -19.48 -32.35 17.13
CA LEU A 116 -20.62 -31.86 16.35
C LEU A 116 -20.94 -32.78 15.16
N HIS A 117 -19.92 -33.26 14.46
CA HIS A 117 -20.11 -34.19 13.35
C HIS A 117 -20.64 -35.56 13.82
N ALA A 118 -20.13 -36.07 14.95
CA ALA A 118 -20.66 -37.28 15.58
C ALA A 118 -22.13 -37.10 16.00
N PHE A 119 -22.46 -35.96 16.62
CA PHE A 119 -23.83 -35.62 17.01
C PHE A 119 -24.78 -35.53 15.81
N TRP A 120 -24.36 -34.88 14.72
CA TRP A 120 -25.12 -34.81 13.48
C TRP A 120 -25.38 -36.19 12.87
N LYS A 121 -24.37 -37.06 12.85
CA LYS A 121 -24.53 -38.45 12.38
C LYS A 121 -25.57 -39.20 13.23
N THR A 122 -25.50 -39.09 14.55
CA THR A 122 -26.45 -39.73 15.46
C THR A 122 -27.88 -39.21 15.26
N ILE A 123 -28.07 -37.90 15.07
CA ILE A 123 -29.40 -37.34 14.78
C ILE A 123 -29.91 -37.82 13.43
N SER A 124 -29.07 -37.79 12.39
CA SER A 124 -29.45 -38.21 11.05
C SER A 124 -29.86 -39.68 11.01
N THR A 125 -29.10 -40.57 11.65
CA THR A 125 -29.46 -41.99 11.75
C THR A 125 -30.74 -42.19 12.56
N PHE A 126 -30.96 -41.42 13.64
CA PHE A 126 -32.19 -41.48 14.41
C PHE A 126 -33.42 -41.02 13.61
N LEU A 127 -33.31 -39.90 12.88
CA LEU A 127 -34.38 -39.39 12.02
C LEU A 127 -34.69 -40.35 10.87
N PHE A 128 -33.67 -40.97 10.27
CA PHE A 128 -33.85 -41.99 9.23
C PHE A 128 -34.58 -43.23 9.77
N SER A 129 -34.23 -43.69 10.97
CA SER A 129 -34.96 -44.77 11.64
C SER A 129 -36.43 -44.41 11.91
N ILE A 130 -36.72 -43.19 12.38
CA ILE A 130 -38.10 -42.71 12.56
C ILE A 130 -38.86 -42.70 11.24
N TYR A 131 -38.24 -42.19 10.17
CA TYR A 131 -38.86 -42.12 8.85
C TYR A 131 -39.23 -43.51 8.33
N LEU A 132 -38.34 -44.51 8.49
CA LEU A 132 -38.63 -45.90 8.12
C LEU A 132 -39.81 -46.48 8.93
N ILE A 133 -39.85 -46.24 10.24
CA ILE A 133 -40.93 -46.74 11.11
C ILE A 133 -42.28 -46.11 10.70
N LEU A 134 -42.31 -44.81 10.38
CA LEU A 134 -43.53 -44.14 9.91
C LEU A 134 -43.93 -44.55 8.50
N GLY A 135 -42.97 -44.88 7.64
CA GLY A 135 -43.21 -45.35 6.27
C GLY A 135 -43.96 -46.68 6.21
N GLU A 136 -43.69 -47.60 7.14
CA GLU A 136 -44.46 -48.85 7.24
C GLU A 136 -45.83 -48.69 7.90
N GLY A 137 -46.07 -47.58 8.61
CA GLY A 137 -47.38 -47.31 9.24
C GLY A 137 -48.48 -46.91 8.24
N VAL A 138 -48.13 -46.35 7.08
CA VAL A 138 -49.11 -45.89 6.08
C VAL A 138 -49.69 -47.05 5.26
N GLU A 139 -49.00 -48.19 5.18
CA GLU A 139 -49.48 -49.34 4.41
C GLU A 139 -50.51 -50.20 5.17
N LEU A 140 -50.63 -50.05 6.49
CA LEU A 140 -51.65 -50.74 7.29
C LEU A 140 -52.98 -49.98 7.43
N ASP A 141 -52.99 -48.65 7.35
CA ASP A 141 -54.25 -47.87 7.36
C ASP A 141 -54.88 -47.74 5.95
N ALA A 142 -54.22 -48.22 4.90
CA ALA A 142 -54.76 -48.27 3.54
C ALA A 142 -55.47 -49.60 3.19
N LEU A 143 -55.51 -50.56 4.13
CA LEU A 143 -56.19 -51.85 3.99
C LEU A 143 -57.30 -52.10 5.03
N GLN A 144 -58.02 -51.05 5.43
CA GLN A 144 -59.33 -51.18 6.08
C GLN A 144 -60.28 -50.06 5.66
#